data_AF-A0AAT9HV45-F1
#
_entry.id   AF-A0AAT9HV45-F1
#
_cell.length_a   1.000
_cell.length_b   1.000
_cell.length_c   1.000
_cell.angle_alpha   90.00
_cell.angle_beta   90.00
_cell.angle_gamma   90.00
#
_symmetry.space_group_name_H-M   'P 1'
#
loop_
_entity.id
_entity.type
_entity.pdbx_description
1 polymer ?
#
loop_
_entity_poly.entity_id
_entity_poly.type
_entity_poly.pdbx_seq_one_letter_code
_entity_poly.pdbx_strand_id
1 'polypeptide(L)'
;MGVFTVTLLAAPWGVLLGWIIRHQVVLVAVLLGQALLIDESLLRLVPSVGRFMLTIAMSSVYRDGKPELLSVPVALLVIAVWLAVAGVVARRVVLRRDVL
;
A
#
# COMPACT_ATOMS: atom_id res chain seq x y z
N MET A 1 -14.30 -3.30 12.94
CA MET A 1 -14.10 -4.12 11.72
C MET A 1 -13.11 -3.49 10.73
N GLY A 2 -13.17 -2.19 10.43
CA GLY A 2 -12.24 -1.56 9.47
C GLY A 2 -10.75 -1.77 9.77
N VAL A 3 -10.32 -1.62 11.02
CA VAL A 3 -8.92 -1.87 11.43
C VAL A 3 -8.50 -3.32 11.18
N PHE A 4 -9.35 -4.30 11.51
CA PHE A 4 -9.08 -5.72 11.25
C PHE A 4 -8.91 -6.01 9.75
N THR A 5 -9.82 -5.47 8.92
CA THR A 5 -9.73 -5.57 7.45
C THR A 5 -8.43 -4.96 6.94
N VAL A 6 -8.05 -3.79 7.44
CA VAL A 6 -6.82 -3.10 7.04
C VAL A 6 -5.58 -3.87 7.44
N THR A 7 -5.51 -4.39 8.67
CA THR A 7 -4.39 -5.23 9.12
C THR A 7 -4.25 -6.48 8.25
N LEU A 8 -5.37 -7.13 7.92
CA LEU A 8 -5.38 -8.29 7.04
C LEU A 8 -4.86 -7.96 5.63
N LEU A 9 -5.19 -6.79 5.09
CA LEU A 9 -4.75 -6.35 3.76
C LEU A 9 -3.32 -5.77 3.76
N ALA A 10 -2.86 -5.25 4.89
CA ALA A 10 -1.50 -4.73 5.06
C ALA A 10 -0.45 -5.86 5.09
N ALA A 11 -0.79 -7.03 5.62
CA ALA A 11 0.12 -8.18 5.64
C ALA A 11 0.57 -8.62 4.22
N PRO A 12 -0.34 -8.85 3.25
CA PRO A 12 0.03 -9.11 1.86
C PRO A 12 0.91 -8.02 1.24
N TRP A 13 0.65 -6.74 1.53
CA TRP A 13 1.46 -5.64 1.01
C TRP A 13 2.93 -5.76 1.46
N GLY A 14 3.15 -5.98 2.76
CA GLY A 14 4.50 -6.18 3.31
C GLY A 14 5.20 -7.41 2.72
N VAL A 15 4.49 -8.53 2.57
CA VAL A 15 5.03 -9.77 1.98
C VAL A 15 5.44 -9.56 0.52
N LEU A 16 4.58 -8.92 -0.27
CA LEU A 16 4.83 -8.67 -1.69
C LEU A 16 6.03 -7.73 -1.90
N LEU A 17 6.12 -6.65 -1.12
CA LEU A 17 7.30 -5.79 -1.15
C LEU A 17 8.55 -6.52 -0.67
N GLY A 18 8.44 -7.40 0.33
CA GLY A 18 9.53 -8.25 0.78
C GLY A 18 10.07 -9.16 -0.33
N TRP A 19 9.19 -9.76 -1.13
CA TRP A 19 9.58 -10.56 -2.30
C TRP A 19 10.28 -9.73 -3.39
N ILE A 20 9.93 -8.46 -3.53
CA ILE A 20 10.52 -7.54 -4.50
C ILE A 20 11.90 -7.04 -4.03
N ILE A 21 11.99 -6.58 -2.78
CA ILE A 21 13.18 -5.91 -2.23
C ILE A 21 14.23 -6.91 -1.73
N ARG A 22 13.81 -8.06 -1.16
CA ARG A 22 14.67 -9.12 -0.58
C ARG A 22 15.72 -8.65 0.44
N HIS A 23 15.55 -7.46 1.02
CA HIS A 23 16.42 -6.90 2.06
C HIS A 23 15.58 -6.28 3.18
N GLN A 24 15.62 -6.86 4.37
CA GLN A 24 14.71 -6.51 5.47
C GLN A 24 14.82 -5.04 5.91
N VAL A 25 16.05 -4.53 6.10
CA VAL A 25 16.26 -3.13 6.52
C VAL A 25 15.71 -2.15 5.48
N VAL A 26 16.03 -2.36 4.19
CA VAL A 26 15.52 -1.55 3.08
C VAL A 26 13.99 -1.62 3.00
N LEU A 27 13.40 -2.81 3.16
CA LEU A 27 11.95 -2.97 3.17
C LEU A 27 11.29 -2.13 4.26
N VAL A 28 11.78 -2.23 5.49
CA VAL A 28 11.25 -1.45 6.62
C VAL A 28 11.42 0.04 6.36
N ALA A 29 12.59 0.46 5.88
CA ALA A 29 12.84 1.87 5.55
C ALA A 29 11.89 2.38 4.45
N VAL A 30 11.61 1.57 3.41
CA VAL A 30 10.67 1.90 2.34
C VAL A 30 9.23 1.99 2.88
N LEU A 31 8.79 1.05 3.71
CA LEU A 31 7.45 1.07 4.30
C LEU A 31 7.25 2.30 5.19
N LEU A 32 8.23 2.63 6.03
CA LEU A 32 8.20 3.83 6.88
C LEU A 32 8.25 5.11 6.05
N GLY A 33 9.15 5.18 5.06
CA GLY A 33 9.26 6.34 4.17
C GLY A 33 7.98 6.55 3.36
N GLN A 34 7.37 5.48 2.86
CA GLN A 34 6.10 5.54 2.15
C GLN A 34 5.00 6.08 3.06
N ALA A 35 4.79 5.48 4.23
CA ALA A 35 3.70 5.85 5.12
C ALA A 35 3.85 7.26 5.71
N LEU A 36 5.06 7.63 6.13
CA LEU A 36 5.29 8.86 6.89
C LEU A 36 5.63 10.05 6.02
N LEU A 37 6.32 9.84 4.89
CA LEU A 37 6.80 10.92 4.04
C LEU A 37 5.99 10.99 2.76
N ILE A 38 5.96 9.92 1.97
CA ILE A 38 5.39 9.96 0.61
C ILE A 38 3.87 10.16 0.68
N ASP A 39 3.17 9.30 1.41
CA ASP A 39 1.71 9.24 1.40
C ASP A 39 1.11 10.51 2.02
N GLU A 40 1.62 10.94 3.18
CA GLU A 40 1.16 12.17 3.84
C GLU A 40 1.56 13.44 3.08
N SER A 41 2.77 13.52 2.51
CA SER A 41 3.15 14.69 1.71
C SER A 41 2.32 14.77 0.44
N LEU A 42 2.08 13.65 -0.24
CA LEU A 42 1.29 13.62 -1.46
C LEU A 42 -0.16 13.97 -1.20
N LEU A 43 -0.75 13.49 -0.09
CA LEU A 43 -2.09 13.88 0.32
C LEU A 43 -2.18 15.39 0.59
N ARG A 44 -1.19 15.98 1.27
CA ARG A 44 -1.20 17.42 1.58
C ARG A 44 -0.96 18.31 0.36
N LEU A 45 -0.05 17.92 -0.53
CA LEU A 45 0.34 18.72 -1.69
C LEU A 45 -0.63 18.55 -2.86
N VAL A 46 -1.07 17.32 -3.11
CA VAL A 46 -1.94 16.95 -4.24
C VAL A 46 -2.99 15.93 -3.79
N PRO A 47 -4.02 16.37 -3.05
CA PRO A 47 -5.12 15.52 -2.55
C PRO A 47 -5.74 14.59 -3.59
N SER A 48 -5.84 15.08 -4.83
CA SER A 48 -6.46 14.36 -5.95
C SER A 48 -5.74 13.05 -6.28
N VAL A 49 -4.42 12.96 -6.00
CA VAL A 49 -3.59 11.77 -6.20
C VAL A 49 -3.33 11.06 -4.88
N GLY A 50 -3.01 11.81 -3.81
CA GLY A 50 -2.63 11.24 -2.51
C GLY A 50 -3.69 10.33 -1.90
N ARG A 51 -4.98 10.63 -2.12
CA ARG A 51 -6.11 9.78 -1.68
C ARG A 51 -6.09 8.36 -2.25
N PHE A 52 -5.37 8.12 -3.36
CA PHE A 52 -5.24 6.81 -4.00
C PHE A 52 -3.96 6.05 -3.61
N MET A 53 -3.13 6.62 -2.72
CA MET A 53 -2.02 5.88 -2.12
C MET A 53 -2.54 4.77 -1.22
N LEU A 54 -1.79 3.67 -1.11
CA LEU A 54 -2.24 2.49 -0.41
C LEU A 54 -2.58 2.76 1.07
N THR A 55 -1.70 3.46 1.81
CA THR A 55 -1.93 3.67 3.24
C THR A 55 -3.08 4.67 3.50
N ILE A 56 -3.28 5.63 2.59
CA ILE A 56 -4.40 6.57 2.64
C ILE A 56 -5.72 5.90 2.25
N ALA A 57 -5.70 4.97 1.29
CA ALA A 57 -6.86 4.14 0.99
C ALA A 57 -7.20 3.25 2.21
N MET A 58 -6.21 2.67 2.87
CA MET A 58 -6.42 1.93 4.12
C MET A 58 -7.02 2.81 5.22
N SER A 59 -6.58 4.07 5.36
CA SER A 59 -7.14 5.01 6.34
C SER A 59 -8.60 5.37 6.07
N SER A 60 -8.99 5.40 4.79
CA SER A 60 -10.39 5.55 4.38
C SER A 60 -11.28 4.40 4.88
N VAL A 61 -10.74 3.18 5.00
CA VAL A 61 -11.50 1.97 5.42
C VAL A 61 -11.77 1.95 6.93
N TYR A 62 -10.83 2.42 7.75
CA TYR A 62 -11.08 2.60 9.19
C TYR A 62 -11.67 3.97 9.56
N ARG A 63 -12.06 4.77 8.55
CA ARG A 63 -12.68 6.09 8.68
C ARG A 63 -11.85 7.05 9.52
N ASP A 64 -10.60 7.25 9.12
CA ASP A 64 -9.85 8.41 9.57
C ASP A 64 -10.66 9.69 9.22
N GLY A 65 -10.81 10.66 10.10
CA GLY A 65 -11.82 11.73 9.97
C GLY A 65 -11.55 12.78 8.88
N LYS A 66 -10.75 12.47 7.85
CA LYS A 66 -10.27 13.45 6.85
C LYS A 66 -11.31 13.62 5.72
N PRO A 67 -11.65 14.85 5.32
CA PRO A 67 -12.70 15.12 4.33
C PRO A 67 -12.35 14.67 2.90
N GLU A 68 -11.08 14.45 2.62
CA GLU A 68 -10.57 14.12 1.27
C GLU A 68 -10.52 12.61 0.99
N LEU A 69 -10.98 11.79 1.93
CA LEU A 69 -10.89 10.33 1.85
C LEU A 69 -11.90 9.72 0.89
N LEU A 70 -11.54 8.54 0.40
CA LEU A 70 -12.38 7.78 -0.50
C LEU A 70 -13.54 7.14 0.27
N SER A 71 -14.65 6.88 -0.42
CA SER A 71 -15.68 6.00 0.12
C SER A 71 -15.10 4.60 0.34
N VAL A 72 -15.58 3.89 1.38
CA VAL A 72 -15.05 2.56 1.75
C VAL A 72 -14.99 1.58 0.56
N PRO A 73 -16.02 1.46 -0.30
CA PRO A 73 -15.94 0.56 -1.46
C PRO A 73 -14.83 0.95 -2.46
N VAL A 74 -14.65 2.25 -2.71
CA VAL A 74 -13.62 2.75 -3.61
C VAL A 74 -12.24 2.53 -3.02
N ALA A 75 -12.07 2.76 -1.72
CA ALA A 75 -10.83 2.48 -1.00
C ALA A 75 -10.42 1.00 -1.10
N LEU A 76 -11.37 0.07 -0.93
CA LEU A 76 -11.12 -1.36 -1.08
C LEU A 76 -10.70 -1.74 -2.51
N LEU A 77 -11.30 -1.13 -3.53
CA LEU A 77 -10.88 -1.32 -4.92
C LEU A 77 -9.45 -0.83 -5.16
N VAL A 78 -9.11 0.35 -4.64
CA VAL A 78 -7.75 0.91 -4.74
C VAL A 78 -6.72 -0.01 -4.08
N ILE A 79 -7.03 -0.52 -2.88
CA ILE A 79 -6.18 -1.49 -2.19
C ILE A 79 -6.01 -2.76 -3.02
N ALA A 80 -7.11 -3.31 -3.57
CA ALA A 80 -7.06 -4.50 -4.41
C ALA A 80 -6.20 -4.31 -5.66
N VAL A 81 -6.29 -3.14 -6.32
CA VAL A 81 -5.47 -2.80 -7.49
C VAL A 81 -3.98 -2.76 -7.11
N TRP A 82 -3.61 -2.09 -6.02
CA TRP A 82 -2.22 -2.04 -5.56
C TRP A 82 -1.66 -3.42 -5.22
N LEU A 83 -2.44 -4.25 -4.51
CA LEU A 83 -2.04 -5.62 -4.20
C LEU A 83 -1.89 -6.47 -5.47
N ALA A 84 -2.77 -6.31 -6.46
CA ALA A 84 -2.66 -6.99 -7.74
C ALA A 84 -1.39 -6.56 -8.51
N VAL A 85 -1.11 -5.25 -8.57
CA VAL A 85 0.09 -4.71 -9.21
C VAL A 85 1.35 -5.24 -8.52
N ALA A 86 1.44 -5.15 -7.19
CA ALA A 86 2.58 -5.67 -6.44
C ALA A 86 2.70 -7.20 -6.59
N GLY A 87 1.59 -7.93 -6.62
CA GLY A 87 1.56 -9.37 -6.88
C GLY A 87 2.16 -9.74 -8.23
N VAL A 88 1.77 -9.02 -9.29
CA VAL A 88 2.31 -9.23 -10.64
C VAL A 88 3.81 -8.91 -10.70
N VAL A 89 4.23 -7.80 -10.08
CA VAL A 89 5.65 -7.39 -10.04
C VAL A 89 6.48 -8.39 -9.25
N ALA A 90 6.05 -8.76 -8.03
CA ALA A 90 6.73 -9.74 -7.19
C ALA A 90 6.88 -11.08 -7.91
N ARG A 91 5.80 -11.59 -8.52
CA ARG A 91 5.83 -12.83 -9.31
C ARG A 91 6.85 -12.76 -10.44
N ARG A 92 6.90 -11.64 -11.18
CA ARG A 92 7.87 -11.47 -12.28
C ARG A 92 9.31 -11.41 -11.78
N VAL A 93 9.57 -10.71 -10.66
CA VAL A 93 10.91 -10.60 -10.07
C VAL A 93 11.40 -11.97 -9.59
N VAL A 94 10.56 -12.70 -8.85
CA VAL A 94 10.83 -14.06 -8.37
C VAL A 94 11.13 -14.99 -9.54
N LEU A 95 10.25 -15.08 -10.53
CA LEU A 95 10.43 -15.99 -11.67
C LEU A 95 11.62 -15.66 -12.56
N ARG A 96 12.00 -14.38 -12.71
CA ARG A 96 13.15 -14.00 -13.54
C ARG A 96 14.50 -14.24 -12.85
N ARG A 97 14.55 -14.20 -11.52
CA ARG A 97 15.81 -14.28 -10.76
C ARG A 97 16.04 -15.61 -10.06
N ASP A 98 15.01 -16.43 -9.86
CA ASP A 98 15.17 -17.76 -9.27
C ASP A 98 15.29 -18.88 -10.33
N VAL A 99 15.10 -18.56 -11.62
CA VAL A 99 15.22 -19.50 -12.75
C VAL A 99 16.55 -19.30 -13.53
N LEU A 100 17.28 -18.22 -13.27
CA LEU A 100 18.60 -17.92 -13.84
C LEU A 100 19.68 -18.14 -12.77
#